data_AF-A0A7C3J1B9-F1
#
_entry.id   AF-A0A7C3J1B9-F1
#
_cell.length_a   1.000
_cell.length_b   1.000
_cell.length_c   1.000
_cell.angle_alpha   90.00
_cell.angle_beta   90.00
_cell.angle_gamma   90.00
#
_symmetry.space_group_name_H-M   'P 1'
#
loop_
_entity.id
_entity.type
_entity.pdbx_description
1 polymer ?
#
loop_
_entity_poly.entity_id
_entity_poly.type
_entity_poly.pdbx_seq_one_letter_code
_entity_poly.pdbx_strand_id
1 'polypeptide(L)'
;MRKTVLLGCILAWLGQGADADILKMRMGGDLRGTVQLVTILVKDIQNIYPREEVVAITLSKDGNDVLEVRSGAKLEGKLVSAMFDSPGGLRSVPRDKIEAITLDDATTVEALKGAEKQEAEQKEEEKSQLTDEQKQALLRNRELAKGYAETAEQMKDDAYEAVKTKYMDRVRQTVNDLKRLERTIVNKLQRREEASTRTGGTSVSGSSGRQQMSERERLERYDNLAQDQRDYEVAKSAASKLKATIRAEEKKVKEKSEERVSRINAVYAEHRKKILAGEILKDEDMTARYDVAIRLPGEKPIKTVIRTVKAPAAPKPPSQAQQEVGEFLKGD
;
A
#
# COMPACT_ATOMS: atom_id res chain seq x y z
N MET A 1 -7.22 -2.91 -42.83
CA MET A 1 -6.47 -3.55 -41.72
C MET A 1 -6.59 -2.69 -40.47
N ARG A 2 -7.10 -3.25 -39.38
CA ARG A 2 -7.40 -2.55 -38.12
C ARG A 2 -6.09 -2.20 -37.41
N LYS A 3 -5.77 -0.90 -37.24
CA LYS A 3 -4.61 -0.44 -36.48
C LYS A 3 -4.93 -0.37 -34.99
N THR A 4 -4.08 -1.03 -34.22
CA THR A 4 -4.14 -1.31 -32.80
C THR A 4 -4.08 -0.04 -31.96
N VAL A 5 -5.06 0.11 -31.07
CA VAL A 5 -5.01 1.04 -29.94
C VAL A 5 -4.04 0.47 -28.92
N LEU A 6 -2.85 1.06 -28.80
CA LEU A 6 -1.85 0.71 -27.78
C LEU A 6 -1.33 2.00 -27.14
N LEU A 7 -2.27 2.77 -26.57
CA LEU A 7 -2.01 4.01 -25.85
C LEU A 7 -2.65 3.88 -24.46
N GLY A 8 -2.01 3.17 -23.53
CA GLY A 8 -2.63 2.96 -22.22
C GLY A 8 -1.83 2.30 -21.09
N CYS A 9 -0.58 1.86 -21.28
CA CYS A 9 0.08 1.01 -20.28
C CYS A 9 1.23 1.65 -19.48
N ILE A 10 1.61 2.92 -19.72
CA ILE A 10 2.86 3.46 -19.11
C ILE A 10 2.60 4.20 -17.78
N LEU A 11 1.36 4.58 -17.45
CA LEU A 11 1.03 5.30 -16.20
C LEU A 11 0.61 4.40 -15.02
N ALA A 12 0.46 3.08 -15.22
CA ALA A 12 0.07 2.14 -14.16
C ALA A 12 1.26 1.56 -13.35
N TRP A 13 2.47 2.10 -13.51
CA TRP A 13 3.72 1.42 -13.14
C TRP A 13 4.44 1.95 -11.88
N LEU A 14 3.80 2.84 -11.11
CA LEU A 14 4.40 3.49 -9.92
C LEU A 14 3.75 3.09 -8.58
N GLY A 15 2.96 2.01 -8.54
CA GLY A 15 2.27 1.57 -7.31
C GLY A 15 2.32 0.06 -7.09
N GLN A 16 3.40 -0.62 -7.45
CA GLN A 16 3.60 -2.01 -7.02
C GLN A 16 4.11 -2.04 -5.58
N GLY A 17 3.22 -1.78 -4.63
CA GLY A 17 3.37 -2.36 -3.31
C GLY A 17 3.44 -3.87 -3.49
N ALA A 18 4.51 -4.48 -3.00
CA ALA A 18 4.38 -5.82 -2.45
C ALA A 18 3.30 -5.73 -1.36
N ASP A 19 2.47 -6.77 -1.19
CA ASP A 19 1.45 -6.86 -0.14
C ASP A 19 0.09 -6.23 -0.54
N ALA A 20 -0.53 -6.71 -1.64
CA ALA A 20 -1.86 -6.29 -2.08
C ALA A 20 -2.69 -7.50 -2.53
N ASP A 21 -3.97 -7.54 -2.11
CA ASP A 21 -4.95 -8.47 -2.64
C ASP A 21 -5.11 -8.28 -4.16
N ILE A 22 -5.36 -9.37 -4.87
CA ILE A 22 -5.50 -9.40 -6.32
C ILE A 22 -6.89 -9.91 -6.69
N LEU A 23 -7.66 -9.07 -7.38
CA LEU A 23 -8.89 -9.47 -8.07
C LEU A 23 -8.59 -9.69 -9.55
N LYS A 24 -8.62 -10.94 -10.00
CA LYS A 24 -8.53 -11.28 -11.41
C LYS A 24 -9.89 -11.09 -12.07
N MET A 25 -9.96 -10.26 -13.11
CA MET A 25 -11.23 -9.88 -13.74
C MET A 25 -11.54 -10.77 -14.96
N ARG A 26 -12.80 -11.21 -15.13
CA ARG A 26 -13.21 -12.04 -16.27
C ARG A 26 -13.04 -11.36 -17.63
N MET A 27 -13.19 -10.03 -17.69
CA MET A 27 -12.99 -9.25 -18.92
C MET A 27 -11.50 -8.95 -19.21
N GLY A 28 -10.59 -9.55 -18.45
CA GLY A 28 -9.16 -9.33 -18.53
C GLY A 28 -8.67 -8.24 -17.57
N GLY A 29 -7.40 -8.39 -17.16
CA GLY A 29 -6.71 -7.52 -16.23
C GLY A 29 -6.83 -7.96 -14.77
N ASP A 30 -5.83 -7.55 -13.99
CA ASP A 30 -5.78 -7.78 -12.56
C ASP A 30 -5.95 -6.44 -11.85
N LEU A 31 -6.90 -6.37 -10.91
CA LEU A 31 -6.99 -5.24 -9.99
C LEU A 31 -6.15 -5.56 -8.76
N ARG A 32 -5.23 -4.66 -8.45
CA ARG A 32 -4.39 -4.72 -7.24
C ARG A 32 -4.87 -3.67 -6.25
N GLY A 33 -4.94 -4.05 -4.98
CA GLY A 33 -5.56 -3.24 -3.94
C GLY A 33 -5.83 -4.07 -2.68
N THR A 34 -6.79 -3.65 -1.88
CA THR A 34 -7.16 -4.33 -0.64
C THR A 34 -8.65 -4.63 -0.67
N VAL A 35 -9.03 -5.90 -0.51
CA VAL A 35 -10.42 -6.25 -0.25
C VAL A 35 -10.78 -5.69 1.11
N GLN A 36 -11.91 -5.00 1.24
CA GLN A 36 -12.39 -4.41 2.49
C GLN A 36 -13.55 -5.22 3.06
N LEU A 37 -14.52 -5.58 2.20
CA LEU A 37 -15.71 -6.34 2.57
C LEU A 37 -16.01 -7.39 1.52
N VAL A 38 -16.48 -8.56 1.95
CA VAL A 38 -16.93 -9.66 1.11
C VAL A 38 -18.38 -9.93 1.42
N THR A 39 -19.25 -9.86 0.41
CA THR A 39 -20.67 -10.14 0.57
C THR A 39 -21.00 -11.49 -0.06
N ILE A 40 -21.49 -12.44 0.73
CA ILE A 40 -21.87 -13.79 0.29
C ILE A 40 -23.32 -14.10 0.68
N LEU A 41 -24.04 -14.78 -0.20
CA LEU A 41 -25.40 -15.26 0.01
C LEU A 41 -25.36 -16.73 0.44
N VAL A 42 -25.68 -17.03 1.69
CA VAL A 42 -25.71 -18.39 2.25
C VAL A 42 -27.15 -18.73 2.57
N LYS A 43 -27.72 -19.73 1.90
CA LYS A 43 -29.15 -20.11 2.03
C LYS A 43 -30.09 -18.91 1.89
N ASP A 44 -29.87 -18.09 0.86
CA ASP A 44 -30.62 -16.85 0.56
C ASP A 44 -30.52 -15.74 1.61
N ILE A 45 -29.64 -15.88 2.61
CA ILE A 45 -29.34 -14.84 3.59
C ILE A 45 -28.04 -14.15 3.20
N GLN A 46 -28.08 -12.83 3.03
CA GLN A 46 -26.92 -12.02 2.71
C GLN A 46 -26.09 -11.80 3.97
N ASN A 47 -24.83 -12.23 3.92
CA ASN A 47 -23.85 -12.04 4.98
C ASN A 47 -22.71 -11.15 4.46
N ILE A 48 -22.21 -10.26 5.32
CA ILE A 48 -21.12 -9.35 5.00
C ILE A 48 -19.98 -9.67 5.97
N TYR A 49 -18.81 -9.99 5.42
CA TYR A 49 -17.61 -10.29 6.16
C TYR A 49 -16.55 -9.23 5.90
N PRO A 50 -15.99 -8.60 6.93
CA PRO A 50 -14.85 -7.72 6.75
C PRO A 50 -13.60 -8.52 6.39
N ARG A 51 -12.64 -7.90 5.69
CA ARG A 51 -11.45 -8.57 5.16
C ARG A 51 -10.67 -9.34 6.21
N GLU A 52 -10.56 -8.81 7.41
CA GLU A 52 -9.83 -9.44 8.52
C GLU A 52 -10.44 -10.78 8.95
N GLU A 53 -11.73 -11.00 8.73
CA GLU A 53 -12.40 -12.27 9.02
C GLU A 53 -12.27 -13.29 7.89
N VAL A 54 -11.84 -12.87 6.70
CA VAL A 54 -11.76 -13.73 5.53
C VAL A 54 -10.34 -14.25 5.35
N VAL A 55 -10.21 -15.58 5.36
CA VAL A 55 -8.95 -16.29 5.15
C VAL A 55 -8.76 -16.59 3.66
N ALA A 56 -9.77 -17.19 3.04
CA ALA A 56 -9.70 -17.57 1.63
C ALA A 56 -11.08 -17.48 0.97
N ILE A 57 -11.06 -17.23 -0.34
CA ILE A 57 -12.26 -17.21 -1.17
C ILE A 57 -12.02 -18.09 -2.38
N THR A 58 -12.77 -19.19 -2.49
CA THR A 58 -12.70 -20.09 -3.64
C THR A 58 -13.93 -19.88 -4.50
N LEU A 59 -13.72 -19.42 -5.74
CA LEU A 59 -14.79 -19.14 -6.69
C LEU A 59 -15.09 -20.38 -7.55
N SER A 60 -16.32 -20.87 -7.50
CA SER A 60 -16.78 -22.01 -8.32
C SER A 60 -17.26 -21.55 -9.69
N LYS A 61 -17.27 -22.46 -10.67
CA LYS A 61 -17.91 -22.19 -11.98
C LYS A 61 -19.43 -22.24 -11.90
N ASP A 62 -19.96 -23.00 -10.94
CA ASP A 62 -21.40 -23.28 -10.80
C ASP A 62 -22.12 -22.22 -9.94
N GLY A 63 -21.37 -21.26 -9.39
CA GLY A 63 -21.92 -20.16 -8.58
C GLY A 63 -22.03 -20.45 -7.08
N ASN A 64 -21.75 -21.68 -6.64
CA ASN A 64 -21.55 -22.02 -5.22
C ASN A 64 -20.08 -21.82 -4.85
N ASP A 65 -19.77 -20.61 -4.42
CA ASP A 65 -18.47 -20.20 -3.92
C ASP A 65 -18.28 -20.64 -2.47
N VAL A 66 -17.02 -20.76 -2.05
CA VAL A 66 -16.65 -21.13 -0.68
C VAL A 66 -15.88 -19.98 -0.06
N LEU A 67 -16.37 -19.49 1.06
CA LEU A 67 -15.70 -18.51 1.91
C LEU A 67 -15.16 -19.20 3.15
N GLU A 68 -13.86 -19.17 3.36
CA GLU A 68 -13.23 -19.62 4.60
C GLU A 68 -13.02 -18.42 5.52
N VAL A 69 -13.66 -18.47 6.68
CA VAL A 69 -13.57 -17.40 7.68
C VAL A 69 -12.64 -17.79 8.83
N ARG A 70 -12.17 -16.79 9.59
CA ARG A 70 -11.18 -16.91 10.67
C ARG A 70 -11.51 -17.96 11.72
N SER A 71 -12.79 -18.21 11.99
CA SER A 71 -13.22 -19.27 12.93
C SER A 71 -12.94 -20.69 12.43
N GLY A 72 -12.42 -20.85 11.21
CA GLY A 72 -12.25 -22.14 10.52
C GLY A 72 -13.53 -22.63 9.84
N ALA A 73 -14.63 -21.88 9.95
CA ALA A 73 -15.87 -22.23 9.27
C ALA A 73 -15.73 -22.02 7.76
N LYS A 74 -16.23 -23.00 7.00
CA LYS A 74 -16.34 -22.92 5.54
C LYS A 74 -17.80 -22.68 5.19
N LEU A 75 -18.05 -21.51 4.61
CA LEU A 75 -19.38 -21.06 4.24
C LEU A 75 -19.56 -21.28 2.74
N GLU A 76 -20.45 -22.19 2.39
CA GLU A 76 -20.84 -22.43 0.99
C GLU A 76 -22.02 -21.52 0.63
N GLY A 77 -21.85 -20.72 -0.41
CA GLY A 77 -22.84 -19.75 -0.83
C GLY A 77 -22.47 -19.05 -2.12
N LYS A 78 -23.29 -18.11 -2.59
CA LYS A 78 -23.00 -17.36 -3.80
C LYS A 78 -22.34 -16.04 -3.43
N LEU A 79 -21.10 -15.79 -3.88
CA LEU A 79 -20.52 -14.46 -3.71
C LEU A 79 -21.38 -13.46 -4.49
N VAL A 80 -21.74 -12.35 -3.84
CA VAL A 80 -22.50 -11.27 -4.46
C VAL A 80 -21.53 -10.22 -4.99
N SER A 81 -20.64 -9.75 -4.12
CA SER A 81 -19.64 -8.73 -4.46
C SER A 81 -18.47 -8.72 -3.48
N ALA A 82 -17.37 -8.12 -3.92
CA ALA A 82 -16.25 -7.74 -3.07
C ALA A 82 -16.06 -6.22 -3.14
N MET A 83 -16.01 -5.55 -2.00
CA MET A 83 -15.67 -4.15 -1.90
C MET A 83 -14.15 -4.03 -1.89
N PHE A 84 -13.58 -3.33 -2.86
CA PHE A 84 -12.16 -3.34 -3.13
C PHE A 84 -11.63 -1.91 -3.21
N ASP A 85 -10.65 -1.60 -2.36
CA ASP A 85 -9.93 -0.34 -2.40
C ASP A 85 -8.71 -0.47 -3.31
N SER A 86 -8.52 0.50 -4.19
CA SER A 86 -7.46 0.48 -5.19
C SER A 86 -7.00 1.91 -5.48
N PRO A 87 -5.91 2.15 -6.24
CA PRO A 87 -5.47 3.51 -6.54
C PRO A 87 -6.52 4.40 -7.24
N GLY A 88 -7.55 3.80 -7.83
CA GLY A 88 -8.70 4.51 -8.41
C GLY A 88 -9.86 4.77 -7.44
N GLY A 89 -9.69 4.47 -6.15
CA GLY A 89 -10.69 4.56 -5.09
C GLY A 89 -11.38 3.25 -4.76
N LEU A 90 -12.25 3.34 -3.75
CA LEU A 90 -13.10 2.25 -3.25
C LEU A 90 -14.21 1.93 -4.26
N ARG A 91 -14.34 0.65 -4.64
CA ARG A 91 -15.35 0.19 -5.59
C ARG A 91 -15.92 -1.16 -5.20
N SER A 92 -17.22 -1.33 -5.42
CA SER A 92 -17.86 -2.65 -5.32
C SER A 92 -17.71 -3.40 -6.64
N VAL A 93 -17.06 -4.56 -6.60
CA VAL A 93 -16.86 -5.43 -7.75
C VAL A 93 -17.84 -6.62 -7.64
N PRO A 94 -18.83 -6.73 -8.53
CA PRO A 94 -19.80 -7.82 -8.49
C PRO A 94 -19.17 -9.14 -8.95
N ARG A 95 -19.69 -10.26 -8.43
CA ARG A 95 -19.15 -11.62 -8.66
C ARG A 95 -19.05 -12.02 -10.13
N ASP A 96 -19.98 -11.59 -10.96
CA ASP A 96 -20.00 -11.87 -12.41
C ASP A 96 -18.76 -11.34 -13.13
N LYS A 97 -18.11 -10.31 -12.58
CA LYS A 97 -16.89 -9.71 -13.13
C LYS A 97 -15.61 -10.32 -12.57
N ILE A 98 -15.69 -11.11 -11.51
CA ILE A 98 -14.54 -11.69 -10.82
C ILE A 98 -14.29 -13.12 -11.32
N GLU A 99 -13.07 -13.39 -11.75
CA GLU A 99 -12.57 -14.71 -12.12
C GLU A 99 -11.96 -15.42 -10.91
N ALA A 100 -11.07 -14.74 -10.18
CA ALA A 100 -10.40 -15.25 -8.99
C ALA A 100 -10.11 -14.11 -8.00
N ILE A 101 -10.03 -14.45 -6.72
CA ILE A 101 -9.59 -13.55 -5.66
C ILE A 101 -8.39 -14.20 -4.99
N THR A 102 -7.26 -13.50 -4.98
CA THR A 102 -6.07 -13.91 -4.23
C THR A 102 -5.90 -12.92 -3.11
N LEU A 103 -6.11 -13.38 -1.89
CA LEU A 103 -5.86 -12.59 -0.70
C LEU A 103 -4.37 -12.71 -0.35
N ASP A 104 -3.75 -11.61 0.03
CA ASP A 104 -2.39 -11.69 0.55
C ASP A 104 -2.43 -12.29 1.96
N ASP A 105 -1.78 -13.44 2.11
CA ASP A 105 -1.71 -14.18 3.37
C ASP A 105 -0.76 -13.50 4.37
N ALA A 106 0.23 -12.71 3.93
CA ALA A 106 1.26 -12.15 4.81
C ALA A 106 0.67 -11.18 5.84
N THR A 107 -0.18 -10.25 5.40
CA THR A 107 -0.91 -9.32 6.27
C THR A 107 -1.91 -10.04 7.19
N THR A 108 -2.54 -11.11 6.70
CA THR A 108 -3.50 -11.90 7.48
C THR A 108 -2.79 -12.74 8.56
N VAL A 109 -1.67 -13.38 8.24
CA VAL A 109 -0.87 -14.19 9.17
C VAL A 109 -0.16 -13.33 10.22
N GLU A 110 0.35 -12.15 9.86
CA GLU A 110 0.93 -11.22 10.84
C GLU A 110 -0.12 -10.65 11.79
N ALA A 111 -1.31 -10.29 11.27
CA ALA A 111 -2.43 -9.88 12.11
C ALA A 111 -2.91 -11.01 13.03
N LEU A 112 -2.95 -12.25 12.54
CA LEU A 112 -3.29 -13.44 13.33
C LEU A 112 -2.27 -13.70 14.44
N LYS A 113 -0.97 -13.70 14.13
CA LYS A 113 0.10 -13.84 15.14
C LYS A 113 0.06 -12.70 16.15
N GLY A 114 -0.28 -11.47 15.71
CA GLY A 114 -0.48 -10.33 16.58
C GLY A 114 -1.63 -10.54 17.56
N ALA A 115 -2.78 -11.00 17.08
CA ALA A 115 -3.97 -11.27 17.90
C ALA A 115 -3.74 -12.44 18.88
N GLU A 116 -3.17 -13.56 18.42
CA GLU A 116 -2.83 -14.70 19.28
C GLU A 116 -1.85 -14.30 20.38
N LYS A 117 -0.84 -13.48 20.04
CA LYS A 117 0.11 -12.95 21.01
C LYS A 117 -0.57 -12.04 22.04
N GLN A 118 -1.46 -11.14 21.61
CA GLN A 118 -2.21 -10.28 22.52
C GLN A 118 -3.12 -11.08 23.46
N GLU A 119 -3.82 -12.10 22.93
CA GLU A 119 -4.68 -12.96 23.73
C GLU A 119 -3.87 -13.78 24.74
N ALA A 120 -2.72 -14.31 24.34
CA ALA A 120 -1.79 -15.00 25.23
C ALA A 120 -1.26 -14.06 26.33
N GLU A 121 -0.92 -12.82 25.98
CA GLU A 121 -0.46 -11.80 26.93
C GLU A 121 -1.56 -11.43 27.94
N GLN A 122 -2.82 -11.28 27.50
CA GLN A 122 -3.95 -11.00 28.38
C GLN A 122 -4.24 -12.17 29.32
N LYS A 123 -4.24 -13.41 28.81
CA LYS A 123 -4.45 -14.62 29.62
C LYS A 123 -3.37 -14.80 30.69
N GLU A 124 -2.12 -14.45 30.39
CA GLU A 124 -1.02 -14.50 31.37
C GLU A 124 -1.19 -13.41 32.45
N GLU A 125 -1.65 -12.22 32.07
CA GLU A 125 -1.94 -11.12 33.01
C GLU A 125 -3.12 -11.42 33.91
N GLU A 126 -4.18 -12.06 33.40
CA GLU A 126 -5.34 -12.49 34.20
C GLU A 126 -5.01 -13.59 35.21
N LYS A 127 -4.09 -14.49 34.84
CA LYS A 127 -3.62 -15.55 35.76
C LYS A 127 -2.72 -15.03 36.87
N SER A 128 -2.11 -13.86 36.65
CA SER A 128 -1.17 -13.26 37.60
C SER A 128 -1.94 -12.42 38.63
N GLN A 129 -1.62 -12.59 39.91
CA GLN A 129 -2.16 -11.71 40.96
C GLN A 129 -1.44 -10.35 40.91
N LEU A 130 -1.85 -9.50 39.95
CA LEU A 130 -1.24 -8.19 39.72
C LEU A 130 -1.85 -7.13 40.64
N THR A 131 -0.98 -6.29 41.22
CA THR A 131 -1.41 -5.07 41.91
C THR A 131 -1.99 -4.05 40.92
N ASP A 132 -2.78 -3.09 41.40
CA ASP A 132 -3.35 -2.06 40.55
C ASP A 132 -2.27 -1.17 39.90
N GLU A 133 -1.15 -0.95 40.60
CA GLU A 133 0.03 -0.24 40.07
C GLU A 133 0.67 -1.02 38.91
N GLN A 134 0.81 -2.35 39.03
CA GLN A 134 1.33 -3.18 37.93
C GLN A 134 0.40 -3.17 36.71
N LYS A 135 -0.92 -3.23 36.92
CA LYS A 135 -1.91 -3.14 35.83
C LYS A 135 -1.81 -1.78 35.11
N GLN A 136 -1.70 -0.68 35.87
CA GLN A 136 -1.52 0.65 35.29
C GLN A 136 -0.21 0.75 34.50
N ALA A 137 0.91 0.22 35.03
CA ALA A 137 2.18 0.20 34.33
C ALA A 137 2.14 -0.63 33.03
N LEU A 138 1.46 -1.79 33.02
CA LEU A 138 1.26 -2.60 31.81
C LEU A 138 0.43 -1.86 30.75
N LEU A 139 -0.65 -1.19 31.17
CA LEU A 139 -1.47 -0.36 30.27
C LEU A 139 -0.63 0.77 29.67
N ARG A 140 0.15 1.49 30.49
CA ARG A 140 1.08 2.52 30.01
C ARG A 140 2.12 1.98 29.05
N ASN A 141 2.71 0.82 29.34
CA ASN A 141 3.68 0.18 28.45
C ASN A 141 3.08 -0.17 27.09
N ARG A 142 1.82 -0.65 27.04
CA ARG A 142 1.08 -0.89 25.78
C ARG A 142 0.80 0.40 25.01
N GLU A 143 0.35 1.45 25.70
CA GLU A 143 0.09 2.76 25.08
C GLU A 143 1.36 3.35 24.47
N LEU A 144 2.49 3.30 25.20
CA LEU A 144 3.78 3.74 24.70
C LEU A 144 4.23 2.91 23.49
N ALA A 145 4.21 1.58 23.59
CA ALA A 145 4.57 0.71 22.48
C ALA A 145 3.78 1.03 21.20
N LYS A 146 2.46 1.23 21.33
CA LYS A 146 1.59 1.61 20.22
C LYS A 146 1.96 2.98 19.63
N GLY A 147 2.13 4.01 20.47
CA GLY A 147 2.48 5.35 20.00
C GLY A 147 3.84 5.41 19.29
N TYR A 148 4.83 4.65 19.78
CA TYR A 148 6.12 4.54 19.10
C TYR A 148 6.06 3.71 17.81
N ALA A 149 5.23 2.67 17.74
CA ALA A 149 5.00 1.92 16.52
C ALA A 149 4.35 2.79 15.43
N GLU A 150 3.33 3.57 15.78
CA GLU A 150 2.70 4.56 14.90
C GLU A 150 3.71 5.61 14.43
N THR A 151 4.57 6.09 15.33
CA THR A 151 5.65 7.03 14.97
C THR A 151 6.64 6.40 13.99
N ALA A 152 7.02 5.13 14.19
CA ALA A 152 7.92 4.41 13.28
C ALA A 152 7.30 4.20 11.89
N GLU A 153 5.98 4.02 11.81
CA GLU A 153 5.23 3.98 10.56
C GLU A 153 5.17 5.35 9.87
N GLN A 154 4.88 6.42 10.61
CA GLN A 154 4.92 7.78 10.06
C GLN A 154 6.31 8.12 9.50
N MET A 155 7.38 7.75 10.21
CA MET A 155 8.76 7.93 9.72
C MET A 155 9.05 7.15 8.44
N LYS A 156 8.45 5.97 8.26
CA LYS A 156 8.55 5.16 7.05
C LYS A 156 7.84 5.87 5.89
N ASP A 157 6.63 6.37 6.10
CA ASP A 157 5.86 7.07 5.08
C ASP A 157 6.53 8.38 4.64
N ASP A 158 7.02 9.17 5.60
CA ASP A 158 7.79 10.39 5.33
C ASP A 158 9.06 10.08 4.51
N ALA A 159 9.75 8.98 4.82
CA ALA A 159 10.93 8.54 4.08
C ALA A 159 10.58 8.06 2.67
N TYR A 160 9.45 7.39 2.47
CA TYR A 160 8.95 7.01 1.13
C TYR A 160 8.65 8.25 0.29
N GLU A 161 7.94 9.23 0.84
CA GLU A 161 7.67 10.49 0.14
C GLU A 161 8.95 11.27 -0.17
N ALA A 162 9.96 11.22 0.71
CA ALA A 162 11.27 11.80 0.44
C ALA A 162 12.00 11.10 -0.73
N VAL A 163 11.98 9.76 -0.79
CA VAL A 163 12.54 8.98 -1.90
C VAL A 163 11.83 9.33 -3.20
N LYS A 164 10.50 9.35 -3.19
CA LYS A 164 9.68 9.73 -4.34
C LYS A 164 10.06 11.13 -4.82
N THR A 165 10.00 12.13 -3.94
CA THR A 165 10.35 13.52 -4.27
C THR A 165 11.75 13.64 -4.88
N LYS A 166 12.74 12.93 -4.32
CA LYS A 166 14.13 12.92 -4.80
C LYS A 166 14.27 12.41 -6.24
N TYR A 167 13.46 11.44 -6.66
CA TYR A 167 13.58 10.81 -7.98
C TYR A 167 12.52 11.24 -9.00
N MET A 168 11.44 11.91 -8.57
CA MET A 168 10.31 12.26 -9.43
C MET A 168 10.70 13.08 -10.67
N ASP A 169 11.56 14.08 -10.53
CA ASP A 169 11.96 14.90 -11.68
C ASP A 169 12.79 14.12 -12.70
N ARG A 170 13.66 13.23 -12.23
CA ARG A 170 14.44 12.35 -13.11
C ARG A 170 13.56 11.32 -13.82
N VAL A 171 12.54 10.79 -13.13
CA VAL A 171 11.53 9.92 -13.74
C VAL A 171 10.77 10.67 -14.83
N ARG A 172 10.26 11.89 -14.54
CA ARG A 172 9.56 12.73 -15.51
C ARG A 172 10.41 13.02 -16.74
N GLN A 173 11.67 13.40 -16.54
CA GLN A 173 12.60 13.65 -17.64
C GLN A 173 12.79 12.40 -18.52
N THR A 174 13.07 11.25 -17.90
CA THR A 174 13.30 9.99 -18.63
C THR A 174 12.05 9.55 -19.43
N VAL A 175 10.86 9.71 -18.85
CA VAL A 175 9.59 9.43 -19.54
C VAL A 175 9.38 10.36 -20.71
N ASN A 176 9.68 11.65 -20.55
CA ASN A 176 9.56 12.63 -21.64
C ASN A 176 10.55 12.34 -22.78
N ASP A 177 11.78 11.96 -22.45
CA ASP A 177 12.80 11.59 -23.43
C ASP A 177 12.38 10.35 -24.25
N LEU A 178 11.88 9.30 -23.57
CA LEU A 178 11.35 8.11 -24.23
C LEU A 178 10.19 8.46 -25.17
N LYS A 179 9.20 9.24 -24.71
CA LYS A 179 8.06 9.67 -25.53
C LYS A 179 8.49 10.55 -26.70
N ARG A 180 9.52 11.38 -26.54
CA ARG A 180 10.06 12.21 -27.62
C ARG A 180 10.72 11.33 -28.68
N LEU A 181 11.62 10.44 -28.27
CA LEU A 181 12.33 9.53 -29.17
C LEU A 181 11.37 8.59 -29.91
N GLU A 182 10.39 8.01 -29.21
CA GLU A 182 9.36 7.17 -29.80
C GLU A 182 8.58 7.91 -30.91
N ARG A 183 8.10 9.13 -30.62
CA ARG A 183 7.43 9.97 -31.63
C ARG A 183 8.32 10.27 -32.84
N THR A 184 9.59 10.58 -32.61
CA THR A 184 10.54 10.86 -33.70
C THR A 184 10.75 9.62 -34.58
N ILE A 185 10.93 8.44 -33.97
CA ILE A 185 11.09 7.16 -34.67
C ILE A 185 9.84 6.86 -35.51
N VAL A 186 8.65 6.96 -34.91
CA VAL A 186 7.37 6.72 -35.60
C VAL A 186 7.21 7.67 -36.79
N ASN A 187 7.48 8.97 -36.61
CA ASN A 187 7.38 9.95 -37.70
C ASN A 187 8.40 9.70 -38.82
N LYS A 188 9.62 9.22 -38.50
CA LYS A 188 10.62 8.85 -39.51
C LYS A 188 10.19 7.60 -40.30
N LEU A 189 9.70 6.58 -39.62
CA LEU A 189 9.17 5.37 -40.25
C LEU A 189 7.98 5.68 -41.16
N GLN A 190 7.03 6.48 -40.69
CA GLN A 190 5.87 6.90 -41.50
C GLN A 190 6.30 7.68 -42.74
N ARG A 191 7.25 8.62 -42.62
CA ARG A 191 7.78 9.35 -43.79
C ARG A 191 8.45 8.43 -44.82
N ARG A 192 9.17 7.39 -44.37
CA ARG A 192 9.75 6.38 -45.27
C ARG A 192 8.67 5.57 -45.98
N GLU A 193 7.59 5.20 -45.28
CA GLU A 193 6.43 4.49 -45.84
C GLU A 193 5.70 5.36 -46.90
N GLU A 194 5.45 6.63 -46.59
CA GLU A 194 4.83 7.59 -47.52
C GLU A 194 5.70 7.86 -48.76
N ALA A 195 7.03 7.98 -48.59
CA ALA A 195 7.95 8.13 -49.72
C ALA A 195 7.95 6.90 -50.63
N SER A 196 7.79 5.70 -50.06
CA SER A 196 7.77 4.44 -50.81
C SER A 196 6.51 4.28 -51.68
N THR A 197 5.36 4.82 -51.24
CA THR A 197 4.10 4.72 -51.98
C THR A 197 3.99 5.74 -53.10
N ARG A 198 4.66 6.90 -52.98
CA ARG A 198 4.67 7.95 -54.01
C ARG A 198 5.53 7.63 -55.23
N THR A 199 6.55 6.78 -55.11
CA THR A 199 7.49 6.50 -56.22
C THR A 199 6.88 5.63 -57.33
N GLY A 200 5.70 5.03 -57.10
CA GLY A 200 5.00 4.18 -58.09
C GLY A 200 4.16 4.93 -59.13
N GLY A 201 4.03 6.26 -59.06
CA GLY A 201 3.03 7.00 -59.85
C GLY A 201 3.55 7.97 -60.92
N THR A 202 4.86 8.17 -61.07
CA THR A 202 5.37 9.25 -61.93
C THR A 202 6.66 8.83 -62.65
N SER A 203 6.52 7.96 -63.64
CA SER A 203 7.55 7.67 -64.63
C SER A 203 7.71 8.87 -65.57
N VAL A 204 8.50 9.87 -65.16
CA VAL A 204 8.97 10.91 -66.08
C VAL A 204 10.22 10.37 -66.78
N SER A 205 10.01 9.84 -67.98
CA SER A 205 11.04 9.57 -68.98
C SER A 205 11.75 10.88 -69.34
N GLY A 206 12.89 11.14 -68.69
CA GLY A 206 13.73 12.30 -68.93
C GLY A 206 15.21 11.92 -68.89
N SER A 207 15.72 11.49 -70.04
CA SER A 207 17.11 11.15 -70.32
C SER A 207 18.12 12.22 -69.87
N SER A 208 18.80 12.01 -68.75
CA SER A 208 20.15 12.55 -68.50
C SER A 208 20.85 11.74 -67.39
N GLY A 209 22.09 11.31 -67.64
CA GLY A 209 22.78 10.24 -66.90
C GLY A 209 23.31 10.57 -65.49
N ARG A 210 22.46 11.09 -64.59
CA ARG A 210 22.74 11.10 -63.15
C ARG A 210 21.74 10.19 -62.44
N GLN A 211 22.22 9.13 -61.79
CA GLN A 211 21.41 8.32 -60.88
C GLN A 211 20.86 9.21 -59.76
N GLN A 212 19.61 9.64 -59.88
CA GLN A 212 18.91 10.31 -58.80
C GLN A 212 18.46 9.23 -57.81
N MET A 213 18.98 9.28 -56.57
CA MET A 213 18.50 8.42 -55.49
C MET A 213 17.00 8.65 -55.26
N SER A 214 16.25 7.57 -55.01
CA SER A 214 14.85 7.69 -54.63
C SER A 214 14.70 8.49 -53.32
N GLU A 215 13.58 9.17 -53.13
CA GLU A 215 13.33 9.92 -51.88
C GLU A 215 13.43 9.02 -50.64
N ARG A 216 12.96 7.78 -50.77
CA ARG A 216 13.11 6.74 -49.74
C ARG A 216 14.57 6.46 -49.44
N GLU A 217 15.41 6.23 -50.45
CA GLU A 217 16.84 5.95 -50.27
C GLU A 217 17.57 7.14 -49.62
N ARG A 218 17.20 8.37 -50.00
CA ARG A 218 17.72 9.58 -49.34
C ARG A 218 17.34 9.61 -47.86
N LEU A 219 16.09 9.34 -47.51
CA LEU A 219 15.63 9.29 -46.12
C LEU A 219 16.33 8.17 -45.35
N GLU A 220 16.49 6.99 -45.95
CA GLU A 220 17.16 5.85 -45.33
C GLU A 220 18.61 6.15 -44.94
N ARG A 221 19.33 6.94 -45.77
CA ARG A 221 20.73 7.33 -45.52
C ARG A 221 20.89 8.49 -44.54
N TYR A 222 20.01 9.49 -44.57
CA TYR A 222 20.27 10.78 -43.90
C TYR A 222 19.36 11.12 -42.73
N ASP A 223 18.26 10.39 -42.51
CA ASP A 223 17.32 10.72 -41.43
C ASP A 223 17.79 10.29 -40.03
N ASN A 224 18.94 9.62 -39.90
CA ASN A 224 19.51 9.14 -38.63
C ASN A 224 18.58 8.22 -37.80
N LEU A 225 17.63 7.49 -38.42
CA LEU A 225 16.72 6.59 -37.70
C LEU A 225 17.44 5.58 -36.80
N ALA A 226 18.55 5.00 -37.28
CA ALA A 226 19.33 4.04 -36.51
C ALA A 226 19.96 4.67 -35.25
N GLN A 227 20.32 5.96 -35.29
CA GLN A 227 20.80 6.67 -34.11
C GLN A 227 19.68 6.86 -33.10
N ASP A 228 18.51 7.33 -33.52
CA ASP A 228 17.36 7.51 -32.62
C ASP A 228 16.94 6.20 -31.96
N GLN A 229 16.97 5.08 -32.69
CA GLN A 229 16.68 3.76 -32.14
C GLN A 229 17.69 3.35 -31.07
N ARG A 230 18.99 3.62 -31.29
CA ARG A 230 20.02 3.40 -30.28
C ARG A 230 19.79 4.28 -29.04
N ASP A 231 19.50 5.56 -29.25
CA ASP A 231 19.23 6.50 -28.17
C ASP A 231 17.98 6.10 -27.36
N TYR A 232 16.95 5.57 -28.03
CA TYR A 232 15.76 5.03 -27.38
C TYR A 232 16.06 3.84 -26.48
N GLU A 233 16.85 2.87 -26.96
CA GLU A 233 17.26 1.72 -26.14
C GLU A 233 18.18 2.14 -24.97
N VAL A 234 19.07 3.12 -25.18
CA VAL A 234 19.87 3.71 -24.10
C VAL A 234 18.96 4.35 -23.04
N ALA A 235 17.98 5.18 -23.45
CA ALA A 235 17.03 5.81 -22.54
C ALA A 235 16.18 4.78 -21.78
N LYS A 236 15.79 3.67 -22.44
CA LYS A 236 15.04 2.57 -21.83
C LYS A 236 15.87 1.84 -20.78
N SER A 237 17.15 1.59 -21.06
CA SER A 237 18.08 1.02 -20.09
C SER A 237 18.28 1.94 -18.88
N ALA A 238 18.36 3.26 -19.11
CA ALA A 238 18.47 4.25 -18.04
C ALA A 238 17.20 4.30 -17.17
N ALA A 239 16.02 4.21 -17.77
CA ALA A 239 14.75 4.11 -17.05
C ALA A 239 14.69 2.85 -16.15
N SER A 240 15.14 1.71 -16.67
CA SER A 240 15.19 0.45 -15.91
C SER A 240 16.16 0.54 -14.73
N LYS A 241 17.35 1.11 -14.93
CA LYS A 241 18.32 1.38 -13.85
C LYS A 241 17.76 2.32 -12.79
N LEU A 242 17.11 3.41 -13.20
CA LEU A 242 16.46 4.35 -12.29
C LEU A 242 15.39 3.68 -11.44
N LYS A 243 14.57 2.82 -12.06
CA LYS A 243 13.56 2.02 -11.36
C LYS A 243 14.20 1.08 -10.34
N ALA A 244 15.29 0.40 -10.69
CA ALA A 244 16.02 -0.45 -9.76
C ALA A 244 16.60 0.33 -8.57
N THR A 245 17.13 1.54 -8.82
CA THR A 245 17.61 2.43 -7.76
C THR A 245 16.48 2.86 -6.82
N ILE A 246 15.33 3.28 -7.34
CA ILE A 246 14.17 3.66 -6.51
C ILE A 246 13.75 2.48 -5.62
N ARG A 247 13.58 1.28 -6.20
CA ARG A 247 13.23 0.08 -5.44
C ARG A 247 14.25 -0.27 -4.36
N ALA A 248 15.54 -0.09 -4.64
CA ALA A 248 16.59 -0.35 -3.66
C ALA A 248 16.53 0.64 -2.49
N GLU A 249 16.23 1.92 -2.76
CA GLU A 249 16.05 2.92 -1.70
C GLU A 249 14.78 2.69 -0.89
N GLU A 250 13.66 2.37 -1.54
CA GLU A 250 12.40 1.95 -0.91
C GLU A 250 12.61 0.73 0.00
N LYS A 251 13.38 -0.27 -0.46
CA LYS A 251 13.72 -1.44 0.36
C LYS A 251 14.49 -1.05 1.62
N LYS A 252 15.46 -0.13 1.52
CA LYS A 252 16.19 0.38 2.70
C LYS A 252 15.26 1.09 3.68
N VAL A 253 14.26 1.82 3.18
CA VAL A 253 13.24 2.46 4.04
C VAL A 253 12.43 1.40 4.78
N LYS A 254 11.99 0.34 4.08
CA LYS A 254 11.28 -0.80 4.69
C LYS A 254 12.12 -1.49 5.77
N GLU A 255 13.35 -1.89 5.44
CA GLU A 255 14.29 -2.55 6.36
C GLU A 255 14.53 -1.73 7.63
N LYS A 256 14.74 -0.41 7.49
CA LYS A 256 14.90 0.51 8.62
C LYS A 256 13.64 0.62 9.49
N SER A 257 12.45 0.58 8.89
CA SER A 257 11.19 0.61 9.62
C SER A 257 10.98 -0.69 10.42
N GLU A 258 11.22 -1.84 9.78
CA GLU A 258 11.15 -3.16 10.42
C GLU A 258 12.12 -3.26 11.61
N GLU A 259 13.35 -2.76 11.46
CA GLU A 259 14.33 -2.73 12.55
C GLU A 259 13.84 -1.88 13.74
N ARG A 260 13.24 -0.71 13.50
CA ARG A 260 12.66 0.12 14.56
C ARG A 260 11.53 -0.61 15.29
N VAL A 261 10.59 -1.18 14.55
CA VAL A 261 9.46 -1.94 15.13
C VAL A 261 9.96 -3.12 15.94
N SER A 262 10.95 -3.86 15.44
CA SER A 262 11.58 -4.96 16.17
C SER A 262 12.20 -4.50 17.49
N ARG A 263 12.86 -3.35 17.52
CA ARG A 263 13.47 -2.79 18.73
C ARG A 263 12.42 -2.29 19.73
N ILE A 264 11.35 -1.65 19.24
CA ILE A 264 10.20 -1.24 20.06
C ILE A 264 9.57 -2.48 20.71
N ASN A 265 9.35 -3.54 19.94
CA ASN A 265 8.79 -4.80 20.44
C ASN A 265 9.69 -5.48 21.49
N ALA A 266 11.01 -5.39 21.34
CA ALA A 266 11.96 -5.89 22.33
C ALA A 266 11.87 -5.11 23.65
N VAL A 267 11.79 -3.78 23.59
CA VAL A 267 11.61 -2.92 24.77
C VAL A 267 10.27 -3.22 25.45
N TYR A 268 9.18 -3.36 24.68
CA TYR A 268 7.87 -3.73 25.20
C TYR A 268 7.92 -5.04 25.99
N ALA A 269 8.52 -6.07 25.42
CA ALA A 269 8.66 -7.37 26.05
C ALA A 269 9.52 -7.31 27.33
N GLU A 270 10.61 -6.53 27.33
CA GLU A 270 11.46 -6.35 28.51
C GLU A 270 10.71 -5.64 29.65
N HIS A 271 10.02 -4.54 29.35
CA HIS A 271 9.22 -3.81 30.34
C HIS A 271 8.11 -4.70 30.91
N ARG A 272 7.38 -5.42 30.04
CA ARG A 272 6.33 -6.34 30.48
C ARG A 272 6.88 -7.39 31.43
N LYS A 273 8.02 -8.01 31.09
CA LYS A 273 8.68 -9.00 31.96
C LYS A 273 9.05 -8.43 33.33
N LYS A 274 9.56 -7.19 33.39
CA LYS A 274 9.91 -6.53 34.66
C LYS A 274 8.69 -6.19 35.51
N ILE A 275 7.64 -5.66 34.88
CA ILE A 275 6.39 -5.32 35.58
C ILE A 275 5.73 -6.57 36.15
N LEU A 276 5.67 -7.66 35.39
CA LEU A 276 5.15 -8.95 35.87
C LEU A 276 6.00 -9.54 37.01
N ALA A 277 7.30 -9.24 37.05
CA ALA A 277 8.18 -9.63 38.16
C ALA A 277 8.05 -8.74 39.41
N GLY A 278 7.19 -7.72 39.40
CA GLY A 278 6.97 -6.82 40.54
C GLY A 278 7.73 -5.49 40.48
N GLU A 279 8.53 -5.25 39.44
CA GLU A 279 9.26 -3.99 39.29
C GLU A 279 8.36 -2.90 38.71
N ILE A 280 8.10 -1.85 39.49
CA ILE A 280 7.30 -0.71 39.04
C ILE A 280 8.22 0.24 38.27
N LEU A 281 8.14 0.17 36.94
CA LEU A 281 8.83 1.10 36.04
C LEU A 281 8.10 2.44 36.00
N LYS A 282 8.83 3.54 36.19
CA LYS A 282 8.28 4.89 36.02
C LYS A 282 8.07 5.20 34.54
N ASP A 283 7.07 6.01 34.23
CA ASP A 283 6.75 6.45 32.86
C ASP A 283 7.96 7.10 32.16
N GLU A 284 8.78 7.85 32.91
CA GLU A 284 10.00 8.50 32.42
C GLU A 284 11.04 7.48 31.94
N ASP A 285 11.28 6.43 32.73
CA ASP A 285 12.24 5.37 32.42
C ASP A 285 11.78 4.53 31.23
N MET A 286 10.48 4.23 31.16
CA MET A 286 9.90 3.51 30.02
C MET A 286 10.02 4.34 28.74
N THR A 287 9.65 5.61 28.79
CA THR A 287 9.71 6.53 27.64
C THR A 287 11.15 6.68 27.14
N ALA A 288 12.12 6.85 28.05
CA ALA A 288 13.53 6.97 27.67
C ALA A 288 14.03 5.76 26.88
N ARG A 289 13.62 4.54 27.26
CA ARG A 289 14.00 3.31 26.54
C ARG A 289 13.35 3.21 25.16
N TYR A 290 12.09 3.58 25.02
CA TYR A 290 11.46 3.62 23.71
C TYR A 290 12.04 4.72 22.80
N ASP A 291 12.40 5.88 23.34
CA ASP A 291 13.11 6.94 22.61
C ASP A 291 14.45 6.45 22.05
N VAL A 292 15.15 5.56 22.78
CA VAL A 292 16.35 4.90 22.28
C VAL A 292 16.02 3.85 21.23
N ALA A 293 14.94 3.09 21.39
CA ALA A 293 14.54 2.01 20.49
C ALA A 293 14.14 2.50 19.09
N ILE A 294 13.39 3.62 19.01
CA ILE A 294 12.95 4.19 17.73
C ILE A 294 14.10 4.79 16.90
N ARG A 295 15.23 5.11 17.55
CA ARG A 295 16.40 5.70 16.88
C ARG A 295 17.34 4.61 16.40
N LEU A 296 17.58 4.55 15.10
CA LEU A 296 18.60 3.62 14.56
C LEU A 296 20.01 4.09 14.93
N PRO A 297 21.00 3.18 15.03
CA PRO A 297 22.38 3.55 15.32
C PRO A 297 22.90 4.62 14.34
N GLY A 298 23.38 5.74 14.87
CA GLY A 298 23.91 6.85 14.07
C GLY A 298 22.89 7.91 13.65
N GLU A 299 21.61 7.78 14.02
CA GLU A 299 20.59 8.82 13.77
C GLU A 299 20.62 9.91 14.85
N LYS A 300 20.33 11.16 14.44
CA LYS A 300 20.23 12.31 15.35
C LYS A 300 19.00 12.15 16.27
N PRO A 301 19.03 12.73 17.49
CA PRO A 301 17.88 12.67 18.39
C PRO A 301 16.66 13.35 17.75
N ILE A 302 15.58 12.58 17.62
CA ILE A 302 14.27 13.08 17.21
C ILE A 302 13.52 13.48 18.48
N LYS A 303 12.91 14.66 18.49
CA LYS A 303 11.93 15.03 19.52
C LYS A 303 10.64 14.28 19.22
N THR A 304 10.47 13.13 19.85
CA THR A 304 9.23 12.36 19.79
C THR A 304 8.17 13.10 20.61
N VAL A 305 7.17 13.69 19.97
CA VAL A 305 6.00 14.24 20.68
C VAL A 305 4.96 13.13 20.74
N ILE A 306 5.12 12.22 21.69
CA ILE A 306 4.05 11.28 22.00
C ILE A 306 2.96 12.11 22.65
N ARG A 307 1.81 12.25 21.97
CA ARG A 307 0.60 12.72 22.64
C ARG A 307 0.21 11.65 23.64
N THR A 308 0.67 11.79 24.88
CA THR A 308 0.06 11.10 26.01
C THR A 308 -1.41 11.52 26.02
N VAL A 309 -2.29 10.58 25.69
CA VAL A 309 -3.73 10.77 25.87
C VAL A 309 -3.91 10.93 27.37
N LYS A 310 -4.12 12.18 27.80
CA LYS A 310 -4.40 12.50 29.20
C LYS A 310 -5.59 11.63 29.59
N ALA A 311 -5.39 10.76 30.59
CA ALA A 311 -6.44 9.88 31.09
C ALA A 311 -7.72 10.72 31.29
N PRO A 312 -8.89 10.25 30.84
CA PRO A 312 -10.12 10.99 31.00
C PRO A 312 -10.26 11.35 32.48
N ALA A 313 -10.40 12.65 32.76
CA ALA A 313 -10.57 13.13 34.11
C ALA A 313 -11.71 12.33 34.75
N ALA A 314 -11.46 11.72 35.90
CA ALA A 314 -12.49 11.00 36.64
C ALA A 314 -13.73 11.89 36.70
N PRO A 315 -14.93 11.38 36.36
CA PRO A 315 -16.14 12.17 36.36
C PRO A 315 -16.26 12.84 37.73
N LYS A 316 -16.33 14.18 37.74
CA LYS A 316 -16.53 14.93 38.99
C LYS A 316 -17.75 14.33 39.67
N PRO A 317 -17.66 13.94 40.96
CA PRO A 317 -18.83 13.49 41.69
C PRO A 317 -19.91 14.57 41.57
N PRO A 318 -21.18 14.20 41.33
CA PRO A 318 -22.25 15.18 41.20
C PRO A 318 -22.24 16.07 42.44
N SER A 319 -22.03 17.36 42.20
CA SER A 319 -22.15 18.40 43.21
C SER A 319 -23.52 18.23 43.86
N GLN A 320 -23.55 17.91 45.16
CA GLN A 320 -24.76 17.92 45.96
C GLN A 320 -25.28 19.36 45.97
N ALA A 321 -26.10 19.69 44.97
CA ALA A 321 -26.91 20.89 44.98
C ALA A 321 -27.88 20.75 46.16
N GLN A 322 -27.72 21.65 47.12
CA GLN A 322 -28.56 21.79 48.29
C GLN A 322 -30.04 21.80 47.86
N GLN A 323 -30.79 20.79 48.27
CA GLN A 323 -32.24 20.86 48.30
C GLN A 323 -32.63 21.84 49.42
N GLU A 324 -32.75 23.12 49.06
CA GLU A 324 -33.56 24.04 49.85
C GLU A 324 -35.02 23.60 49.69
N VAL A 325 -35.53 22.93 50.73
CA VAL A 325 -36.95 22.64 50.89
C VAL A 325 -37.63 23.98 51.18
N GLY A 326 -38.20 24.58 50.13
CA GLY A 326 -39.11 25.71 50.24
C GLY A 326 -40.40 25.25 50.93
N GLU A 327 -40.48 25.52 52.22
CA GLU A 327 -41.72 25.52 53.00
C GLU A 327 -42.59 26.68 52.49
N PHE A 328 -43.58 26.38 51.64
CA PHE A 328 -44.54 27.38 51.15
C PHE A 328 -45.98 26.95 51.44
N LEU A 329 -46.56 27.66 52.41
CA LEU A 329 -47.96 28.04 52.59
C LEU A 329 -48.95 27.01 53.18
N LYS A 330 -49.14 27.18 54.50
CA LYS A 330 -50.48 27.30 55.11
C LYS A 330 -51.12 28.64 54.68
N GLY A 331 -52.42 28.64 54.43
CA GLY A 331 -53.22 29.87 54.35
C GLY A 331 -54.60 29.64 53.73
N ASP A 332 -55.58 29.48 54.63
CA ASP A 332 -57.05 29.60 54.52
C ASP A 332 -57.86 28.64 53.61
#